data_AF-A0A7X8VJJ5-F1
#
_entry.id   AF-A0A7X8VJJ5-F1
#
_cell.length_a   1.000
_cell.length_b   1.000
_cell.length_c   1.000
_cell.angle_alpha   90.00
_cell.angle_beta   90.00
_cell.angle_gamma   90.00
#
_symmetry.space_group_name_H-M   'P 1'
#
loop_
_entity.id
_entity.type
_entity.pdbx_description
1 polymer ?
#
loop_
_entity_poly.entity_id
_entity_poly.type
_entity_poly.pdbx_seq_one_letter_code
_entity_poly.pdbx_strand_id
1 'polypeptide(L)'
;MTPRLPQFRSHNPKIGDRVVVRRRIEGAEGADVHWTDVIGHVMGLDPLVVRPQSIGGMPSEAEGIEIPEQQLEVVKILSPRTIRNSDIRAVEVATAKAFPGLINEWSGGWLLRAGDGITERSNSASPLGPTTGFDPVPMEAVEEFYARHDLPVRLHIPERIGKPAQKVISADPDAWTMGPEILVMSKPLSTIDSVDLPEGLSFRVDEQPDDEWLNMYHFRGQALPPQALELLRTKIDG
;
A
#
# COMPACT_ATOMS: atom_id res chain seq x y z
N MET A 1 -9.71 -10.46 42.40
CA MET A 1 -10.11 -9.52 41.34
C MET A 1 -9.18 -9.75 40.15
N THR A 2 -9.70 -10.32 39.07
CA THR A 2 -8.94 -10.46 37.82
C THR A 2 -8.75 -9.06 37.22
N PRO A 3 -7.53 -8.64 36.87
CA PRO A 3 -7.29 -7.30 36.34
C PRO A 3 -8.11 -7.09 35.05
N ARG A 4 -8.94 -6.05 35.03
CA ARG A 4 -9.61 -5.59 33.81
C ARG A 4 -8.61 -4.79 32.98
N LEU A 5 -8.50 -5.11 31.70
CA LEU A 5 -7.79 -4.23 30.77
C LEU A 5 -8.57 -2.91 30.65
N PRO A 6 -7.91 -1.77 30.38
CA PRO A 6 -8.63 -0.56 29.98
C PRO A 6 -9.41 -0.88 28.70
N GLN A 7 -10.70 -0.53 28.66
CA GLN A 7 -11.50 -0.67 27.45
C GLN A 7 -10.97 0.29 26.37
N PHE A 8 -10.23 -0.24 25.39
CA PHE A 8 -9.70 0.55 24.28
C PHE A 8 -10.65 0.43 23.08
N ARG A 9 -11.63 1.33 23.00
CA ARG A 9 -12.45 1.53 21.80
C ARG A 9 -11.76 2.55 20.88
N SER A 10 -10.77 2.09 20.12
CA SER A 10 -9.98 2.99 19.27
C SER A 10 -10.75 3.55 18.07
N HIS A 11 -11.87 2.91 17.69
CA HIS A 11 -12.65 3.25 16.49
C HIS A 11 -14.14 2.93 16.69
N ASN A 12 -15.02 3.69 16.03
CA ASN A 12 -16.46 3.43 15.99
C ASN A 12 -16.81 2.66 14.71
N PRO A 13 -16.94 1.33 14.74
CA PRO A 13 -17.14 0.52 13.54
C PRO A 13 -18.53 0.76 12.93
N LYS A 14 -18.62 0.55 11.62
CA LYS A 14 -19.86 0.53 10.84
C LYS A 14 -20.16 -0.88 10.34
N ILE A 15 -21.41 -1.15 9.99
CA ILE A 15 -21.79 -2.40 9.31
C ILE A 15 -20.94 -2.53 8.03
N GLY A 16 -20.36 -3.71 7.84
CA GLY A 16 -19.43 -4.02 6.74
C GLY A 16 -17.96 -3.82 7.08
N ASP A 17 -17.60 -3.06 8.13
CA ASP A 17 -16.21 -2.90 8.51
C ASP A 17 -15.60 -4.25 8.91
N ARG A 18 -14.37 -4.48 8.47
CA ARG A 18 -13.57 -5.60 8.95
C ARG A 18 -12.89 -5.19 10.25
N VAL A 19 -13.11 -5.95 11.31
CA VAL A 19 -12.62 -5.65 12.66
C VAL A 19 -11.87 -6.83 13.27
N VAL A 20 -10.97 -6.53 14.20
CA VAL A 20 -10.60 -7.47 15.27
C VAL A 20 -11.27 -7.01 16.56
N VAL A 21 -11.97 -7.93 17.20
CA VAL A 21 -12.63 -7.73 18.49
C VAL A 21 -12.00 -8.65 19.51
N ARG A 22 -11.35 -8.07 20.52
CA ARG A 22 -10.94 -8.81 21.71
C ARG A 22 -12.10 -8.84 22.68
N ARG A 23 -12.52 -10.04 23.07
CA ARG A 23 -13.58 -10.26 24.04
C ARG A 23 -13.13 -11.09 25.23
N ARG A 24 -13.69 -10.78 26.39
CA ARG A 24 -13.54 -11.50 27.65
C ARG A 24 -14.65 -12.53 27.78
N ILE A 25 -14.28 -13.79 27.98
CA ILE A 25 -15.19 -14.90 28.26
C ILE A 25 -14.93 -15.40 29.68
N GLU A 26 -15.99 -15.58 30.46
CA GLU A 26 -15.91 -16.16 31.80
C GLU A 26 -15.80 -17.68 31.70
N GLY A 27 -14.86 -18.27 32.44
CA GLY A 27 -14.65 -19.71 32.53
C GLY A 27 -15.74 -20.40 33.36
N ALA A 28 -15.83 -21.73 33.23
CA ALA A 28 -16.91 -22.54 33.81
C ALA A 28 -17.05 -22.44 35.34
N GLU A 29 -15.96 -22.10 36.05
CA GLU A 29 -15.94 -21.98 37.53
C GLU A 29 -15.84 -20.53 38.02
N GLY A 30 -16.08 -19.52 37.17
CA GLY A 30 -16.16 -18.10 37.54
C GLY A 30 -14.84 -17.44 37.99
N ALA A 31 -13.82 -18.22 38.33
CA ALA A 31 -12.49 -17.74 38.70
C ALA A 31 -11.57 -17.53 37.47
N ASP A 32 -11.76 -18.30 36.40
CA ASP A 32 -10.95 -18.22 35.19
C ASP A 32 -11.54 -17.24 34.18
N VAL A 33 -10.69 -16.41 33.60
CA VAL A 33 -11.04 -15.47 32.54
C VAL A 33 -10.21 -15.79 31.31
N HIS A 34 -10.87 -15.97 30.18
CA HIS A 34 -10.22 -16.20 28.89
C HIS A 34 -10.43 -15.01 27.97
N TRP A 35 -9.37 -14.58 27.31
CA TRP A 35 -9.47 -13.60 26.23
C TRP A 35 -9.45 -14.33 24.89
N THR A 36 -10.41 -14.00 24.04
CA THR A 36 -10.49 -14.53 22.68
C THR A 36 -10.63 -13.39 21.69
N ASP A 37 -10.08 -13.57 20.49
CA ASP A 37 -10.17 -12.59 19.42
C ASP A 37 -11.10 -13.11 18.32
N VAL A 38 -12.05 -12.27 17.90
CA VAL A 38 -12.88 -12.51 16.71
C VAL A 38 -12.41 -11.54 15.64
N ILE A 39 -11.94 -12.09 14.52
CA ILE A 39 -11.58 -11.28 13.33
C ILE A 39 -12.62 -11.54 12.27
N GLY A 40 -13.31 -10.49 11.82
CA GLY A 40 -14.48 -10.64 10.99
C GLY A 40 -15.09 -9.33 10.51
N HIS A 41 -16.30 -9.41 9.97
CA HIS A 41 -17.03 -8.27 9.43
C HIS A 41 -18.22 -7.94 10.32
N VAL A 42 -18.44 -6.66 10.57
CA VAL A 42 -19.55 -6.18 11.40
C VAL A 42 -20.88 -6.37 10.68
N MET A 43 -21.81 -7.05 11.34
CA MET A 43 -23.17 -7.33 10.87
C MET A 43 -24.23 -6.52 11.63
N GLY A 44 -23.94 -6.16 12.88
CA GLY A 44 -24.83 -5.41 13.77
C GLY A 44 -24.00 -4.65 14.81
N LEU A 45 -24.57 -3.59 15.39
CA LEU A 45 -23.86 -2.67 16.28
C LEU A 45 -24.36 -2.68 17.73
N ASP A 46 -25.62 -3.07 17.97
CA ASP A 46 -26.22 -3.12 19.30
C ASP A 46 -27.19 -4.32 19.41
N PRO A 47 -26.76 -5.46 19.97
CA PRO A 47 -25.38 -5.77 20.36
C PRO A 47 -24.44 -5.87 19.15
N LEU A 48 -23.12 -5.78 19.38
CA LEU A 48 -22.13 -5.93 18.32
C LEU A 48 -22.18 -7.37 17.78
N VAL A 49 -22.43 -7.54 16.49
CA VAL A 49 -22.42 -8.84 15.82
C VAL A 49 -21.29 -8.85 14.80
N VAL A 50 -20.37 -9.81 14.92
CA VAL A 50 -19.22 -9.96 14.01
C VAL A 50 -19.25 -11.33 13.36
N ARG A 51 -19.32 -11.35 12.03
CA ARG A 51 -19.19 -12.58 11.24
C ARG A 51 -17.72 -12.91 11.01
N PRO A 52 -17.20 -14.05 11.48
CA PRO A 52 -15.81 -14.44 11.27
C PRO A 52 -15.40 -14.35 9.82
N GLN A 53 -14.18 -13.91 9.54
CA GLN A 53 -13.67 -13.83 8.18
C GLN A 53 -13.29 -15.22 7.61
N SER A 54 -13.26 -15.32 6.29
CA SER A 54 -12.63 -16.40 5.54
C SER A 54 -11.13 -16.08 5.29
N ILE A 55 -10.46 -16.97 4.56
CA ILE A 55 -9.05 -16.84 4.16
C ILE A 55 -8.83 -15.48 3.47
N GLY A 56 -7.69 -14.86 3.76
CA GLY A 56 -7.33 -13.56 3.19
C GLY A 56 -8.13 -12.39 3.76
N GLY A 57 -8.96 -12.59 4.79
CA GLY A 57 -9.81 -11.56 5.38
C GLY A 57 -11.07 -11.27 4.57
N MET A 58 -11.48 -12.20 3.70
CA MET A 58 -12.72 -12.08 2.93
C MET A 58 -13.95 -12.36 3.81
N PRO A 59 -15.16 -11.91 3.44
CA PRO A 59 -16.39 -12.36 4.08
C PRO A 59 -16.50 -13.89 4.01
N SER A 60 -17.01 -14.50 5.08
CA SER A 60 -17.36 -15.93 5.10
C SER A 60 -18.88 -16.13 5.10
N GLU A 61 -19.29 -17.39 5.07
CA GLU A 61 -20.68 -17.84 5.28
C GLU A 61 -20.93 -18.31 6.74
N ALA A 62 -19.94 -18.14 7.63
CA ALA A 62 -20.12 -18.52 9.04
C ALA A 62 -21.19 -17.64 9.71
N GLU A 63 -21.82 -18.19 10.75
CA GLU A 63 -22.77 -17.43 11.56
C GLU A 63 -22.09 -16.26 12.26
N GLY A 64 -22.87 -15.17 12.42
CA GLY A 64 -22.44 -14.00 13.17
C GLY A 64 -22.30 -14.33 14.65
N ILE A 65 -21.21 -13.90 15.27
CA ILE A 65 -21.00 -14.00 16.70
C ILE A 65 -21.50 -12.70 17.33
N GLU A 66 -22.57 -12.80 18.11
CA GLU A 66 -23.02 -11.72 18.98
C GLU A 66 -22.04 -11.57 20.16
N ILE A 67 -21.59 -10.35 20.43
CA ILE A 67 -20.64 -10.03 21.49
C ILE A 67 -21.29 -9.01 22.43
N PRO A 68 -21.77 -9.44 23.61
CA PRO A 68 -22.35 -8.55 24.60
C PRO A 68 -21.37 -7.46 25.04
N GLU A 69 -21.88 -6.27 25.35
CA GLU A 69 -21.05 -5.12 25.73
C GLU A 69 -20.11 -5.42 26.92
N GLN A 70 -20.57 -6.24 27.87
CA GLN A 70 -19.80 -6.62 29.07
C GLN A 70 -18.60 -7.53 28.76
N GLN A 71 -18.58 -8.13 27.57
CA GLN A 71 -17.46 -8.95 27.08
C GLN A 71 -16.49 -8.13 26.21
N LEU A 72 -16.88 -6.96 25.70
CA LEU A 72 -16.05 -6.18 24.78
C LEU A 72 -14.90 -5.47 25.51
N GLU A 73 -13.67 -5.79 25.10
CA GLU A 73 -12.45 -5.17 25.64
C GLU A 73 -11.80 -4.23 24.62
N VAL A 74 -11.63 -4.69 23.38
CA VAL A 74 -11.00 -3.92 22.29
C VAL A 74 -11.76 -4.13 20.99
N VAL A 75 -11.99 -3.04 20.26
CA VAL A 75 -12.44 -3.08 18.86
C VAL A 75 -11.48 -2.25 18.03
N LYS A 76 -10.93 -2.86 16.98
CA LYS A 76 -10.04 -2.20 16.02
C LYS A 76 -10.50 -2.48 14.60
N ILE A 77 -10.73 -1.43 13.82
CA ILE A 77 -10.97 -1.52 12.38
C ILE A 77 -9.68 -1.92 11.69
N LEU A 78 -9.79 -2.86 10.75
CA LEU A 78 -8.72 -3.38 9.91
C LEU A 78 -8.96 -2.97 8.46
N SER A 79 -7.93 -3.10 7.62
CA SER A 79 -8.10 -3.01 6.17
C SER A 79 -9.19 -3.98 5.68
N PRO A 80 -9.98 -3.64 4.64
CA PRO A 80 -11.11 -4.44 4.16
C PRO A 80 -10.76 -5.89 3.78
N ARG A 81 -9.50 -6.13 3.43
CA ARG A 81 -8.91 -7.45 3.25
C ARG A 81 -7.53 -7.50 3.87
N THR A 82 -6.96 -8.69 3.97
CA THR A 82 -5.56 -8.83 4.36
C THR A 82 -4.67 -8.29 3.25
N ILE A 83 -3.87 -7.28 3.58
CA ILE A 83 -2.82 -6.75 2.70
C ILE A 83 -1.49 -7.23 3.26
N ARG A 84 -0.69 -7.97 2.50
CA ARG A 84 0.65 -8.41 2.90
C ARG A 84 1.69 -7.35 2.52
N ASN A 85 2.85 -7.37 3.18
CA ASN A 85 3.98 -6.55 2.75
C ASN A 85 4.46 -6.92 1.33
N SER A 86 4.28 -8.18 0.92
CA SER A 86 4.53 -8.63 -0.45
C SER A 86 3.60 -7.96 -1.46
N ASP A 87 2.34 -7.72 -1.11
CA ASP A 87 1.37 -7.10 -2.02
C ASP A 87 1.73 -5.62 -2.24
N ILE A 88 2.11 -4.92 -1.16
CA ILE A 88 2.62 -3.54 -1.25
C ILE A 88 3.87 -3.51 -2.11
N ARG A 89 4.87 -4.36 -1.80
CA ARG A 89 6.10 -4.44 -2.59
C ARG A 89 5.84 -4.74 -4.07
N ALA A 90 4.89 -5.62 -4.39
CA ALA A 90 4.55 -5.94 -5.77
C ALA A 90 4.06 -4.70 -6.54
N VAL A 91 3.20 -3.88 -5.91
CA VAL A 91 2.76 -2.61 -6.47
C VAL A 91 3.93 -1.64 -6.64
N GLU A 92 4.83 -1.53 -5.67
CA GLU A 92 5.99 -0.64 -5.79
C GLU A 92 7.01 -1.10 -6.83
N VAL A 93 7.20 -2.41 -6.99
CA VAL A 93 8.02 -2.99 -8.05
C VAL A 93 7.40 -2.70 -9.42
N ALA A 94 6.09 -2.89 -9.58
CA ALA A 94 5.40 -2.55 -10.82
C ALA A 94 5.53 -1.04 -11.15
N THR A 95 5.35 -0.17 -10.16
CA THR A 95 5.58 1.28 -10.31
C THR A 95 7.02 1.58 -10.72
N ALA A 96 8.01 0.93 -10.09
CA ALA A 96 9.41 1.13 -10.42
C ALA A 96 9.76 0.66 -11.84
N LYS A 97 9.15 -0.43 -12.32
CA LYS A 97 9.32 -0.91 -13.69
C LYS A 97 8.64 -0.01 -14.73
N ALA A 98 7.46 0.53 -14.40
CA ALA A 98 6.75 1.48 -15.25
C ALA A 98 7.48 2.84 -15.34
N PHE A 99 8.25 3.20 -14.31
CA PHE A 99 9.02 4.44 -14.21
C PHE A 99 10.48 4.17 -13.80
N PRO A 100 11.29 3.52 -14.66
CA PRO A 100 12.59 2.96 -14.25
C PRO A 100 13.67 3.99 -13.91
N GLY A 101 13.46 5.26 -14.26
CA GLY A 101 14.53 6.25 -14.30
C GLY A 101 15.45 6.03 -15.51
N LEU A 102 16.37 6.98 -15.71
CA LEU A 102 17.43 6.84 -16.71
C LEU A 102 18.54 5.92 -16.22
N ILE A 103 18.81 5.96 -14.91
CA ILE A 103 19.85 5.20 -14.23
C ILE A 103 19.23 4.57 -12.99
N ASN A 104 19.54 3.29 -12.75
CA ASN A 104 19.14 2.60 -11.54
C ASN A 104 20.23 1.66 -11.02
N GLU A 105 20.33 1.56 -9.69
CA GLU A 105 21.29 0.73 -8.99
C GLU A 105 20.62 0.08 -7.76
N TRP A 106 21.04 -1.13 -7.39
CA TRP A 106 20.59 -1.80 -6.18
C TRP A 106 21.64 -1.67 -5.08
N SER A 107 21.22 -1.31 -3.86
CA SER A 107 22.07 -1.31 -2.67
C SER A 107 21.26 -1.71 -1.45
N GLY A 108 21.71 -2.71 -0.69
CA GLY A 108 21.03 -3.13 0.55
C GLY A 108 19.54 -3.48 0.38
N GLY A 109 19.14 -3.96 -0.80
CA GLY A 109 17.73 -4.21 -1.14
C GLY A 109 16.92 -2.95 -1.53
N TRP A 110 17.52 -1.77 -1.50
CA TRP A 110 16.93 -0.55 -2.03
C TRP A 110 17.24 -0.40 -3.52
N LEU A 111 16.22 -0.06 -4.31
CA LEU A 111 16.39 0.33 -5.70
C LEU A 111 16.53 1.86 -5.75
N LEU A 112 17.71 2.33 -6.14
CA LEU A 112 18.02 3.74 -6.34
C LEU A 112 17.71 4.10 -7.79
N ARG A 113 16.95 5.17 -8.03
CA ARG A 113 16.56 5.61 -9.39
C ARG A 113 16.82 7.09 -9.57
N ALA A 114 17.45 7.44 -10.68
CA ALA A 114 17.68 8.80 -11.15
C ALA A 114 16.99 8.99 -12.50
N GLY A 115 16.02 9.90 -12.56
CA GLY A 115 15.32 10.30 -13.78
C GLY A 115 15.74 11.69 -14.27
N ASP A 116 15.15 12.14 -15.36
CA ASP A 116 15.41 13.45 -16.01
C ASP A 116 14.75 14.66 -15.31
N GLY A 117 14.24 14.47 -14.09
CA GLY A 117 13.60 15.54 -13.31
C GLY A 117 12.20 15.96 -13.79
N ILE A 118 11.65 15.36 -14.86
CA ILE A 118 10.31 15.71 -15.37
C ILE A 118 9.21 15.19 -14.45
N THR A 119 9.38 13.99 -13.88
CA THR A 119 8.44 13.40 -12.92
C THR A 119 9.16 12.86 -11.70
N GLU A 120 8.64 13.19 -10.50
CA GLU A 120 9.17 12.70 -9.23
C GLU A 120 9.15 11.16 -9.11
N ARG A 121 8.33 10.50 -9.94
CA ARG A 121 8.04 9.06 -9.91
C ARG A 121 9.23 8.20 -10.37
N SER A 122 10.12 8.79 -11.16
CA SER A 122 11.35 8.17 -11.68
C SER A 122 12.58 8.52 -10.83
N ASN A 123 12.42 9.24 -9.72
CA ASN A 123 13.50 9.66 -8.84
C ASN A 123 13.16 9.36 -7.37
N SER A 124 13.58 8.20 -6.87
CA SER A 124 13.56 7.86 -5.43
C SER A 124 14.32 6.58 -5.12
N ALA A 125 14.90 6.50 -3.92
CA ALA A 125 15.38 5.27 -3.32
C ALA A 125 14.19 4.50 -2.73
N SER A 126 13.89 3.32 -3.27
CA SER A 126 12.70 2.52 -2.91
C SER A 126 13.05 1.20 -2.23
N PRO A 127 12.38 0.82 -1.11
CA PRO A 127 12.71 -0.38 -0.33
C PRO A 127 12.13 -1.66 -0.95
N LEU A 128 12.58 -2.06 -2.14
CA LEU A 128 11.95 -3.13 -2.91
C LEU A 128 12.44 -4.55 -2.57
N GLY A 129 13.52 -4.69 -1.82
CA GLY A 129 14.04 -5.98 -1.39
C GLY A 129 13.12 -6.71 -0.40
N PRO A 130 13.30 -8.03 -0.21
CA PRO A 130 12.48 -8.82 0.70
C PRO A 130 12.65 -8.42 2.18
N THR A 131 13.85 -7.98 2.57
CA THR A 131 14.24 -7.69 3.96
C THR A 131 14.31 -6.20 4.30
N THR A 132 14.13 -5.31 3.32
CA THR A 132 14.28 -3.84 3.46
C THR A 132 13.41 -3.19 4.52
N GLY A 133 12.33 -3.85 4.96
CA GLY A 133 11.50 -3.36 6.07
C GLY A 133 12.14 -3.54 7.45
N PHE A 134 13.23 -4.32 7.54
CA PHE A 134 13.92 -4.67 8.79
C PHE A 134 15.36 -4.16 8.83
N ASP A 135 16.02 -4.08 7.67
CA ASP A 135 17.38 -3.58 7.53
C ASP A 135 17.44 -2.04 7.55
N PRO A 136 18.56 -1.42 7.98
CA PRO A 136 18.74 0.02 7.88
C PRO A 136 18.76 0.48 6.42
N VAL A 137 18.44 1.76 6.19
CA VAL A 137 18.63 2.38 4.87
C VAL A 137 20.14 2.50 4.61
N PRO A 138 20.65 2.10 3.42
CA PRO A 138 22.06 2.25 3.07
C PRO A 138 22.37 3.70 2.69
N MET A 139 22.33 4.60 3.68
CA MET A 139 22.36 6.06 3.45
C MET A 139 23.60 6.54 2.69
N GLU A 140 24.79 5.99 2.99
CA GLU A 140 26.02 6.33 2.26
C GLU A 140 25.88 6.07 0.76
N ALA A 141 25.41 4.88 0.37
CA ALA A 141 25.19 4.56 -1.04
C ALA A 141 24.08 5.41 -1.69
N VAL A 142 23.03 5.75 -0.92
CA VAL A 142 21.95 6.64 -1.38
C VAL A 142 22.50 8.04 -1.66
N GLU A 143 23.26 8.60 -0.73
CA GLU A 143 23.86 9.94 -0.84
C GLU A 143 24.86 10.00 -2.00
N GLU A 144 25.74 9.02 -2.12
CA GLU A 144 26.70 8.92 -3.23
C GLU A 144 26.00 8.79 -4.59
N PHE A 145 24.95 7.98 -4.69
CA PHE A 145 24.17 7.83 -5.93
C PHE A 145 23.57 9.16 -6.36
N TYR A 146 22.91 9.87 -5.44
CA TYR A 146 22.26 11.13 -5.76
C TYR A 146 23.25 12.26 -6.07
N ALA A 147 24.36 12.33 -5.33
CA ALA A 147 25.43 13.29 -5.59
C ALA A 147 26.07 13.10 -6.97
N ARG A 148 26.35 11.86 -7.41
CA ARG A 148 26.91 11.56 -8.74
C ARG A 148 25.99 11.93 -9.91
N HIS A 149 24.71 12.14 -9.63
CA HIS A 149 23.69 12.47 -10.62
C HIS A 149 23.16 13.90 -10.51
N ASP A 150 23.79 14.75 -9.68
CA ASP A 150 23.37 16.14 -9.43
C ASP A 150 21.88 16.26 -9.01
N LEU A 151 21.41 15.30 -8.22
CA LEU A 151 20.03 15.21 -7.75
C LEU A 151 19.95 15.28 -6.22
N PRO A 152 18.86 15.80 -5.65
CA PRO A 152 18.65 15.75 -4.20
C PRO A 152 18.35 14.32 -3.75
N VAL A 153 18.80 13.97 -2.55
CA VAL A 153 18.45 12.69 -1.92
C VAL A 153 16.95 12.60 -1.72
N ARG A 154 16.37 11.47 -2.14
CA ARG A 154 14.93 11.23 -2.02
C ARG A 154 14.64 9.80 -1.59
N LEU A 155 14.04 9.65 -0.41
CA LEU A 155 13.61 8.36 0.14
C LEU A 155 12.12 8.14 -0.14
N HIS A 156 11.78 6.96 -0.67
CA HIS A 156 10.41 6.53 -0.82
C HIS A 156 9.93 5.80 0.45
N ILE A 157 8.71 6.13 0.90
CA ILE A 157 8.13 5.59 2.12
C ILE A 157 6.82 4.83 1.80
N PRO A 158 6.87 3.63 1.21
CA PRO A 158 5.67 2.84 1.00
C PRO A 158 5.08 2.37 2.34
N GLU A 159 3.76 2.20 2.38
CA GLU A 159 3.05 1.81 3.60
C GLU A 159 3.62 0.50 4.17
N ARG A 160 3.86 0.46 5.50
CA ARG A 160 4.41 -0.67 6.29
C ARG A 160 5.83 -1.16 5.95
N ILE A 161 6.34 -0.95 4.73
CA ILE A 161 7.71 -1.33 4.35
C ILE A 161 8.70 -0.15 4.36
N GLY A 162 8.22 1.09 4.44
CA GLY A 162 9.05 2.31 4.55
C GLY A 162 9.53 2.65 5.96
N LYS A 163 9.33 1.77 6.97
CA LYS A 163 9.68 2.06 8.37
C LYS A 163 11.15 2.44 8.58
N PRO A 164 12.14 1.85 7.89
CA PRO A 164 13.52 2.29 8.03
C PRO A 164 13.77 3.72 7.52
N ALA A 165 13.17 4.13 6.39
CA ALA A 165 13.24 5.53 5.94
C ALA A 165 12.57 6.48 6.96
N GLN A 166 11.43 6.10 7.53
CA GLN A 166 10.80 6.89 8.59
C GLN A 166 11.72 7.08 9.80
N LYS A 167 12.51 6.07 10.19
CA LYS A 167 13.49 6.22 11.28
C LYS A 167 14.59 7.22 10.94
N VAL A 168 15.08 7.21 9.70
CA VAL A 168 16.08 8.20 9.23
C VAL A 168 15.50 9.61 9.29
N ILE A 169 14.28 9.79 8.77
CA ILE A 169 13.60 11.08 8.75
C ILE A 169 13.32 11.59 10.17
N SER A 170 12.82 10.73 11.06
CA SER A 170 12.53 11.11 12.45
C SER A 170 13.79 11.41 13.28
N ALA A 171 14.97 10.98 12.85
CA ALA A 171 16.23 11.27 13.55
C ALA A 171 16.70 12.71 13.32
N ASP A 172 16.35 13.32 12.18
CA ASP A 172 16.63 14.72 11.86
C ASP A 172 15.50 15.32 11.00
N PRO A 173 14.33 15.64 11.59
CA PRO A 173 13.16 16.07 10.84
C PRO A 173 13.37 17.35 10.02
N ASP A 174 14.26 18.23 10.46
CA ASP A 174 14.53 19.53 9.81
C ASP A 174 15.34 19.37 8.52
N ALA A 175 16.02 18.24 8.32
CA ALA A 175 16.76 17.90 7.11
C ALA A 175 15.86 17.41 5.95
N TRP A 176 14.57 17.15 6.19
CA TRP A 176 13.69 16.52 5.22
C TRP A 176 12.45 17.36 4.91
N THR A 177 12.02 17.31 3.66
CA THR A 177 10.70 17.82 3.25
C THR A 177 9.83 16.64 2.83
N MET A 178 8.65 16.52 3.45
CA MET A 178 7.69 15.48 3.10
C MET A 178 7.04 15.77 1.74
N GLY A 179 7.08 14.78 0.86
CA GLY A 179 6.32 14.80 -0.40
C GLY A 179 4.82 14.58 -0.19
N PRO A 180 4.02 14.68 -1.26
CA PRO A 180 2.59 14.40 -1.20
C PRO A 180 2.33 12.93 -0.86
N GLU A 181 1.23 12.67 -0.16
CA GLU A 181 0.72 11.32 0.03
C GLU A 181 0.10 10.81 -1.28
N ILE A 182 0.53 9.63 -1.73
CA ILE A 182 0.03 9.00 -2.96
C ILE A 182 -0.79 7.77 -2.58
N LEU A 183 -2.09 7.81 -2.88
CA LEU A 183 -2.98 6.67 -2.72
C LEU A 183 -2.98 5.82 -3.98
N VAL A 184 -2.56 4.55 -3.85
CA VAL A 184 -2.57 3.59 -4.95
C VAL A 184 -3.75 2.62 -4.78
N MET A 185 -4.63 2.59 -5.77
CA MET A 185 -5.78 1.68 -5.81
C MET A 185 -5.49 0.55 -6.81
N SER A 186 -5.70 -0.69 -6.39
CA SER A 186 -5.53 -1.88 -7.24
C SER A 186 -6.78 -2.76 -7.21
N LYS A 187 -7.10 -3.38 -8.35
CA LYS A 187 -8.17 -4.37 -8.49
C LYS A 187 -7.66 -5.56 -9.32
N PRO A 188 -7.92 -6.81 -8.90
CA PRO A 188 -7.61 -7.97 -9.73
C PRO A 188 -8.43 -7.97 -11.02
N LEU A 189 -7.77 -8.13 -12.18
CA LEU A 189 -8.45 -8.17 -13.48
C LEU A 189 -9.36 -9.39 -13.64
N SER A 190 -9.06 -10.51 -12.99
CA SER A 190 -9.88 -11.73 -13.02
C SER A 190 -11.27 -11.59 -12.39
N THR A 191 -11.56 -10.44 -11.75
CA THR A 191 -12.86 -10.13 -11.13
C THR A 191 -13.70 -9.18 -11.99
N ILE A 192 -13.26 -8.91 -13.21
CA ILE A 192 -13.94 -8.02 -14.16
C ILE A 192 -14.54 -8.90 -15.24
N ASP A 193 -15.86 -8.89 -15.35
CA ASP A 193 -16.56 -9.56 -16.44
C ASP A 193 -16.21 -8.88 -17.78
N SER A 194 -16.09 -9.68 -18.83
CA SER A 194 -15.93 -9.13 -20.18
C SER A 194 -17.18 -8.34 -20.54
N VAL A 195 -16.99 -7.09 -20.99
CA VAL A 195 -18.07 -6.24 -21.47
C VAL A 195 -17.99 -6.19 -22.98
N ASP A 196 -19.10 -6.43 -23.66
CA ASP A 196 -19.19 -6.24 -25.10
C ASP A 196 -19.03 -4.76 -25.45
N LEU A 197 -18.28 -4.49 -26.53
CA LEU A 197 -18.09 -3.14 -27.01
C LEU A 197 -19.44 -2.58 -27.53
N PRO A 198 -19.85 -1.35 -27.16
CA PRO A 198 -21.08 -0.75 -27.67
C PRO A 198 -21.13 -0.71 -29.20
N GLU A 199 -22.33 -0.80 -29.75
CA GLU A 199 -22.54 -0.79 -31.20
C GLU A 199 -21.97 0.50 -31.85
N GLY A 200 -21.28 0.35 -32.98
CA GLY A 200 -20.65 1.46 -33.70
C GLY A 200 -19.27 1.87 -33.20
N LEU A 201 -18.74 1.25 -32.15
CA LEU A 201 -17.36 1.45 -31.70
C LEU A 201 -16.44 0.32 -32.18
N SER A 202 -15.15 0.63 -32.35
CA SER A 202 -14.09 -0.34 -32.61
C SER A 202 -12.94 -0.13 -31.63
N PHE A 203 -12.36 -1.22 -31.14
CA PHE A 203 -11.20 -1.20 -30.26
C PHE A 203 -10.04 -1.96 -30.91
N ARG A 204 -8.83 -1.40 -30.82
CA ARG A 204 -7.57 -2.04 -31.23
C ARG A 204 -6.51 -1.82 -30.16
N VAL A 205 -5.58 -2.76 -30.06
CA VAL A 205 -4.38 -2.64 -29.23
C VAL A 205 -3.20 -2.67 -30.20
N ASP A 206 -2.53 -1.53 -30.33
CA ASP A 206 -1.32 -1.43 -31.13
C ASP A 206 -0.09 -1.73 -30.26
N GLU A 207 0.98 -2.26 -30.87
CA GLU A 207 2.23 -2.56 -30.15
C GLU A 207 3.00 -1.30 -29.73
N GLN A 208 2.78 -0.18 -30.42
CA GLN A 208 3.45 1.11 -30.19
C GLN A 208 2.50 2.28 -30.45
N PRO A 209 2.61 3.39 -29.70
CA PRO A 209 1.90 4.63 -30.02
C PRO A 209 2.36 5.19 -31.37
N ASP A 210 1.42 5.71 -32.15
CA ASP A 210 1.69 6.43 -33.40
C ASP A 210 1.95 7.93 -33.18
N ASP A 211 2.32 8.64 -34.24
CA ASP A 211 2.62 10.08 -34.17
C ASP A 211 1.41 10.91 -33.73
N GLU A 212 0.19 10.51 -34.12
CA GLU A 212 -1.05 11.19 -33.71
C GLU A 212 -1.25 11.07 -32.20
N TRP A 213 -1.08 9.87 -31.65
CA TRP A 213 -1.13 9.61 -30.20
C TRP A 213 -0.05 10.40 -29.45
N LEU A 214 1.20 10.39 -29.93
CA LEU A 214 2.29 11.11 -29.28
C LEU A 214 2.06 12.63 -29.29
N ASN A 215 1.46 13.17 -30.36
CA ASN A 215 1.09 14.59 -30.45
C ASN A 215 -0.02 14.99 -29.47
N MET A 216 -0.79 14.04 -28.91
CA MET A 216 -1.74 14.34 -27.84
C MET A 216 -1.04 14.63 -26.50
N TYR A 217 0.19 14.17 -26.31
CA TYR A 217 0.87 14.23 -25.02
C TYR A 217 1.53 15.60 -24.77
N HIS A 218 0.99 16.36 -23.82
CA HIS A 218 1.50 17.67 -23.41
C HIS A 218 1.89 17.69 -21.93
N PHE A 219 3.09 18.19 -21.62
CA PHE A 219 3.54 18.44 -20.26
C PHE A 219 3.48 19.94 -19.96
N ARG A 220 2.64 20.33 -18.98
CA ARG A 220 2.40 21.75 -18.62
C ARG A 220 2.04 22.64 -19.83
N GLY A 221 1.28 22.07 -20.77
CA GLY A 221 0.82 22.76 -21.99
C GLY A 221 1.85 22.81 -23.13
N GLN A 222 3.01 22.18 -22.98
CA GLN A 222 4.04 22.10 -24.02
C GLN A 222 4.22 20.67 -24.52
N ALA A 223 4.58 20.50 -25.79
CA ALA A 223 4.98 19.21 -26.31
C ALA A 223 6.23 18.70 -25.56
N LEU A 224 6.29 17.39 -25.34
CA LEU A 224 7.49 16.78 -24.77
C LEU A 224 8.66 16.79 -25.76
N PRO A 225 9.90 16.84 -25.27
CA PRO A 225 11.07 16.58 -26.11
C PRO A 225 10.98 15.18 -26.75
N PRO A 226 11.43 15.00 -28.00
CA PRO A 226 11.38 13.70 -28.69
C PRO A 226 12.02 12.54 -27.91
N GLN A 227 13.06 12.83 -27.14
CA GLN A 227 13.76 11.83 -26.31
C GLN A 227 12.87 11.30 -25.17
N ALA A 228 12.01 12.14 -24.59
CA ALA A 228 11.07 11.72 -23.56
C ALA A 228 9.95 10.84 -24.16
N LEU A 229 9.48 11.16 -25.37
CA LEU A 229 8.52 10.34 -26.12
C LEU A 229 9.11 8.96 -26.46
N GLU A 230 10.38 8.89 -26.84
CA GLU A 230 11.04 7.62 -27.14
C GLU A 230 11.19 6.72 -25.91
N LEU A 231 11.42 7.30 -24.72
CA LEU A 231 11.46 6.54 -23.47
C LEU A 231 10.11 5.91 -23.13
N LEU A 232 9.01 6.64 -23.34
CA LEU A 232 7.65 6.12 -23.16
C LEU A 232 7.37 4.93 -24.08
N ARG A 233 7.95 4.95 -25.28
CA ARG A 233 7.76 3.95 -26.33
C ARG A 233 8.57 2.66 -26.12
N THR A 234 9.79 2.78 -25.60
CA THR A 234 10.78 1.68 -25.69
C THR A 234 11.27 1.12 -24.36
N LYS A 235 11.02 1.78 -23.22
CA LYS A 235 11.64 1.42 -21.94
C LYS A 235 10.68 1.15 -20.79
N ILE A 236 9.37 1.08 -21.05
CA ILE A 236 8.38 0.76 -20.02
C ILE A 236 8.21 -0.76 -19.95
N ASP A 237 8.53 -1.35 -18.81
CA ASP A 237 8.13 -2.71 -18.43
C ASP A 237 6.90 -2.57 -17.52
N GLY A 238 5.72 -2.83 -18.06
CA GLY A 238 4.42 -2.61 -17.40
C GLY A 238 3.56 -3.87 -17.42
#